data_AF-A0A8T4A378-F1
#
_entry.id   AF-A0A8T4A378-F1
#
_cell.length_a   1.000
_cell.length_b   1.000
_cell.length_c   1.000
_cell.angle_alpha   90.00
_cell.angle_beta   90.00
_cell.angle_gamma   90.00
#
_symmetry.space_group_name_H-M   'P 1'
#
loop_
_entity.id
_entity.type
_entity.pdbx_description
1 polymer ?
#
loop_
_entity_poly.entity_id
_entity_poly.type
_entity_poly.pdbx_seq_one_letter_code
_entity_poly.pdbx_strand_id
1 'polypeptide(L)'
;MLLVVRFPKKQWKKVNISRFLSKFEKIRASTIIDVPEKELDHVLRVLSRNDCDVKLVKPVKKEVEEKIVSELLKLCQKVRMNEAQPKEIEKFAADAIAKFSLEKLDEEAADILHLGIEFGKEPNLLTLSEIEKECKDFLFG
;
A
#
# COMPACT_ATOMS: atom_id res chain seq x y z
N MET A 1 -2.79 -9.25 -3.62
CA MET A 1 -3.58 -9.05 -2.38
C MET A 1 -3.38 -10.27 -1.52
N LEU A 2 -2.98 -10.12 -0.24
CA LEU A 2 -2.73 -11.29 0.60
C LEU A 2 -4.04 -11.76 1.25
N LEU A 3 -4.35 -13.04 1.08
CA LEU A 3 -5.46 -13.71 1.76
C LEU A 3 -4.92 -14.57 2.89
N VAL A 4 -5.43 -14.35 4.10
CA VAL A 4 -5.28 -15.28 5.20
C VAL A 4 -6.54 -16.15 5.27
N VAL A 5 -6.44 -17.42 4.85
CA VAL A 5 -7.58 -18.34 4.64
C VAL A 5 -7.72 -19.42 5.74
N ARG A 6 -8.41 -19.14 6.85
CA ARG A 6 -8.66 -20.16 7.87
C ARG A 6 -9.62 -21.24 7.36
N PHE A 7 -9.10 -22.46 7.20
CA PHE A 7 -9.88 -23.62 6.76
C PHE A 7 -10.82 -24.13 7.87
N PRO A 8 -12.04 -24.57 7.52
CA PRO A 8 -12.94 -25.19 8.48
C PRO A 8 -12.38 -26.53 8.98
N LYS A 9 -12.64 -26.87 10.25
CA LYS A 9 -12.26 -28.18 10.83
C LYS A 9 -13.09 -29.36 10.32
N LYS A 10 -14.12 -29.11 9.49
CA LYS A 10 -15.06 -30.11 8.94
C LYS A 10 -14.71 -30.46 7.49
N GLN A 11 -15.21 -31.61 7.01
CA GLN A 11 -15.11 -32.00 5.60
C GLN A 11 -15.64 -30.92 4.66
N TRP A 12 -14.93 -30.68 3.56
CA TRP A 12 -15.24 -29.65 2.60
C TRP A 12 -16.53 -29.96 1.84
N LYS A 13 -17.32 -28.91 1.57
CA LYS A 13 -18.66 -29.07 0.99
C LYS A 13 -18.67 -29.30 -0.52
N LYS A 14 -17.75 -28.70 -1.29
CA LYS A 14 -17.85 -28.68 -2.77
C LYS A 14 -16.55 -28.82 -3.54
N VAL A 15 -15.44 -28.24 -3.09
CA VAL A 15 -14.19 -28.18 -3.86
C VAL A 15 -13.01 -28.56 -2.98
N ASN A 16 -12.01 -29.24 -3.57
CA ASN A 16 -10.73 -29.45 -2.92
C ASN A 16 -9.99 -28.10 -2.80
N ILE A 17 -10.20 -27.39 -1.70
CA ILE A 17 -9.68 -26.04 -1.50
C ILE A 17 -8.14 -26.03 -1.51
N SER A 18 -7.48 -27.04 -0.95
CA SER A 18 -6.02 -27.15 -0.99
C SER A 18 -5.47 -27.24 -2.41
N ARG A 19 -6.15 -27.97 -3.31
CA ARG A 19 -5.81 -28.06 -4.74
C ARG A 19 -6.18 -26.80 -5.50
N PHE A 20 -7.32 -26.18 -5.18
CA PHE A 20 -7.71 -24.90 -5.78
C PHE A 20 -6.70 -23.80 -5.47
N LEU A 21 -6.17 -23.77 -4.25
CA LEU A 21 -5.23 -22.76 -3.78
C LEU A 21 -3.76 -23.08 -4.10
N SER A 22 -3.45 -24.24 -4.68
CA SER A 22 -2.06 -24.59 -5.02
C SER A 22 -1.51 -23.83 -6.22
N LYS A 23 -2.37 -23.20 -7.02
CA LYS A 23 -1.96 -22.36 -8.16
C LYS A 23 -1.46 -20.97 -7.74
N PHE A 24 -1.69 -20.59 -6.49
CA PHE A 24 -1.28 -19.30 -5.94
C PHE A 24 -0.02 -19.44 -5.11
N GLU A 25 0.81 -18.40 -5.10
CA GLU A 25 2.03 -18.37 -4.30
C GLU A 25 1.68 -18.39 -2.80
N LYS A 26 2.29 -19.31 -2.06
CA LYS A 26 2.09 -19.47 -0.62
C LYS A 26 3.30 -18.92 0.12
N ILE A 27 3.06 -17.95 1.00
CA ILE A 27 4.09 -17.49 1.93
C ILE A 27 4.24 -18.56 3.02
N ARG A 28 5.47 -19.05 3.22
CA ARG A 28 5.76 -20.15 4.15
C ARG A 28 5.28 -19.79 5.57
N ALA A 29 4.79 -20.80 6.28
CA ALA A 29 3.94 -20.72 7.48
C ALA A 29 2.48 -20.47 7.14
N SER A 30 1.82 -21.58 6.80
CA SER A 30 0.37 -21.82 6.75
C SER A 30 -0.51 -20.59 6.65
N THR A 31 -1.22 -20.51 5.53
CA THR A 31 -2.52 -19.86 5.37
C THR A 31 -2.51 -18.48 4.72
N ILE A 32 -1.34 -17.95 4.35
CA ILE A 32 -1.24 -16.69 3.58
C ILE A 32 -1.01 -17.00 2.10
N ILE A 33 -1.86 -16.46 1.24
CA ILE A 33 -1.89 -16.73 -0.20
C ILE A 33 -1.90 -15.40 -0.92
N ASP A 34 -0.97 -15.18 -1.83
CA ASP A 34 -1.04 -14.02 -2.69
C ASP A 34 -1.96 -14.29 -3.88
N VAL A 35 -2.98 -13.45 -4.01
CA VAL A 35 -3.99 -13.54 -5.06
C VAL A 35 -3.97 -12.26 -5.89
N PRO A 36 -3.81 -12.37 -7.23
CA PRO A 36 -3.99 -11.24 -8.14
C PRO A 36 -5.40 -10.64 -8.00
N GLU A 37 -5.51 -9.31 -8.04
CA GLU A 37 -6.80 -8.63 -7.84
C GLU A 37 -7.90 -9.09 -8.83
N LYS A 38 -7.53 -9.32 -10.09
CA LYS A 38 -8.40 -9.87 -11.13
C LYS A 38 -9.05 -11.22 -10.79
N GLU A 39 -8.44 -12.02 -9.90
CA GLU A 39 -8.94 -13.33 -9.47
C GLU A 39 -9.58 -13.29 -8.08
N LEU A 40 -9.50 -12.16 -7.38
CA LEU A 40 -9.92 -12.01 -5.98
C LEU A 40 -11.40 -12.37 -5.76
N ASP A 41 -12.30 -11.80 -6.56
CA ASP A 41 -13.75 -12.07 -6.45
C ASP A 41 -14.11 -13.53 -6.73
N HIS A 42 -13.39 -14.18 -7.63
CA HIS A 42 -13.59 -15.59 -7.91
C HIS A 42 -13.12 -16.44 -6.71
N VAL A 43 -11.94 -16.14 -6.18
CA VAL A 43 -11.37 -16.85 -5.03
C VAL A 43 -12.24 -16.67 -3.79
N LEU A 44 -12.68 -15.46 -3.47
CA LEU A 44 -13.56 -15.18 -2.34
C LEU A 44 -14.90 -15.94 -2.44
N ARG A 45 -15.50 -16.00 -3.63
CA ARG A 45 -16.73 -16.79 -3.86
C ARG A 45 -16.50 -18.29 -3.61
N VAL A 46 -15.38 -18.84 -4.05
CA VAL A 46 -15.05 -20.26 -3.86
C VAL A 46 -14.81 -20.57 -2.37
N LEU A 47 -14.08 -19.70 -1.67
CA LEU A 47 -13.77 -19.84 -0.25
C LEU A 47 -15.02 -19.72 0.63
N SER A 48 -15.87 -18.72 0.37
CA SER A 48 -17.15 -18.52 1.07
C SER A 48 -18.08 -19.73 0.91
N ARG A 49 -18.18 -20.31 -0.29
CA ARG A 49 -18.99 -21.52 -0.55
C ARG A 49 -18.52 -22.77 0.20
N ASN A 50 -17.31 -22.77 0.73
CA ASN A 50 -16.72 -23.87 1.49
C ASN A 50 -16.52 -23.51 2.97
N ASP A 51 -17.22 -22.50 3.49
CA ASP A 51 -17.16 -22.02 4.88
C ASP A 51 -15.72 -21.71 5.37
N CYS A 52 -14.86 -21.25 4.47
CA CYS A 52 -13.53 -20.76 4.86
C CYS A 52 -13.67 -19.34 5.43
N ASP A 53 -13.01 -19.08 6.56
CA ASP A 53 -12.89 -17.73 7.12
C ASP A 53 -11.69 -17.04 6.42
N VAL A 54 -11.95 -15.92 5.77
CA VAL A 54 -10.96 -15.22 4.95
C VAL A 54 -10.73 -13.84 5.53
N LYS A 55 -9.49 -13.55 5.90
CA LYS A 55 -9.05 -12.18 6.18
C LYS A 55 -8.25 -11.65 5.00
N LEU A 56 -8.72 -10.54 4.46
CA LEU A 56 -7.96 -9.74 3.50
C LEU A 56 -6.88 -9.00 4.28
N VAL A 57 -5.63 -9.18 3.88
CA VAL A 57 -4.48 -8.48 4.44
C VAL A 57 -3.86 -7.69 3.29
N LYS A 58 -3.86 -6.36 3.40
CA LYS A 58 -3.07 -5.53 2.48
C LYS A 58 -1.59 -5.87 2.73
N PRO A 59 -0.75 -6.01 1.69
CA PRO A 59 0.68 -6.20 1.90
C PRO A 59 1.21 -5.04 2.75
N VAL A 60 2.03 -5.35 3.76
CA VAL A 60 2.63 -4.37 4.70
C VAL A 60 3.30 -3.20 3.96
N LYS A 61 3.79 -3.45 2.74
CA LYS A 61 4.34 -2.45 1.82
C LYS A 61 3.38 -1.27 1.59
N LYS A 62 2.11 -1.56 1.31
CA LYS A 62 1.07 -0.56 1.04
C LYS A 62 0.70 0.25 2.27
N GLU A 63 0.66 -0.36 3.46
CA GLU A 63 0.42 0.39 4.71
C GLU A 63 1.56 1.35 5.05
N VAL A 64 2.80 0.97 4.75
CA VAL A 64 3.97 1.82 4.94
C VAL A 64 3.96 2.99 3.96
N GLU A 65 3.68 2.74 2.68
CA GLU A 65 3.55 3.76 1.64
C GLU A 65 2.41 4.74 1.96
N GLU A 66 1.21 4.24 2.27
CA GLU A 66 0.06 5.05 2.71
C GLU A 66 0.43 5.93 3.91
N LYS A 67 1.20 5.40 4.87
CA LYS A 67 1.65 6.18 6.03
C LYS A 67 2.66 7.27 5.66
N ILE A 68 3.62 6.98 4.79
CA ILE A 68 4.63 7.95 4.33
C ILE A 68 3.93 9.09 3.58
N VAL A 69 3.06 8.75 2.62
CA VAL A 69 2.33 9.73 1.81
C VAL A 69 1.37 10.56 2.68
N SER A 70 0.73 9.95 3.67
CA SER A 70 -0.12 10.68 4.63
C SER A 70 0.66 11.70 5.47
N GLU A 71 1.84 11.32 5.98
CA GLU A 71 2.70 12.26 6.73
C GLU A 71 3.24 13.38 5.84
N LEU A 72 3.59 13.07 4.58
CA LEU A 72 3.98 14.09 3.60
C LEU A 72 2.86 15.09 3.35
N LEU A 73 1.62 14.62 3.13
CA LEU A 73 0.45 15.49 2.92
C LEU A 73 0.22 16.43 4.11
N LYS A 74 0.36 15.93 5.35
CA LYS A 74 0.27 16.78 6.55
C LYS A 74 1.36 17.84 6.57
N LEU A 75 2.57 17.48 6.15
CA LEU A 75 3.69 18.41 6.11
C LEU A 75 3.50 19.49 5.05
N CYS A 76 2.95 19.14 3.88
CA CYS A 76 2.54 20.11 2.85
C CYS A 76 1.52 21.12 3.41
N GLN A 77 0.51 20.65 4.14
CA GLN A 77 -0.48 21.52 4.78
C GLN A 77 0.16 22.46 5.80
N LYS A 78 1.10 21.97 6.61
CA LYS A 78 1.85 22.83 7.56
C LYS A 78 2.68 23.89 6.84
N VAL A 79 3.36 23.54 5.75
CA VAL A 79 4.11 24.53 4.93
C VAL A 79 3.16 25.57 4.34
N ARG A 80 2.00 25.17 3.83
CA ARG A 80 0.96 26.09 3.33
C ARG A 80 0.47 27.05 4.41
N MET A 81 0.37 26.59 5.65
CA MET A 81 -0.03 27.40 6.81
C MET A 81 1.13 28.20 7.44
N ASN A 82 2.33 28.14 6.86
CA ASN A 82 3.57 28.72 7.41
C ASN A 82 3.95 28.19 8.81
N GLU A 83 3.52 26.97 9.14
CA GLU A 83 3.86 26.25 10.38
C GLU A 83 5.09 25.35 10.22
N ALA A 84 5.56 25.13 9.00
CA ALA A 84 6.75 24.36 8.66
C ALA A 84 7.49 24.99 7.48
N GLN A 85 8.78 24.67 7.33
CA GLN A 85 9.61 25.14 6.21
C GLN A 85 9.62 24.15 5.04
N PRO A 86 9.73 24.61 3.78
CA PRO A 86 9.91 23.73 2.62
C PRO A 86 11.05 22.71 2.76
N LYS A 87 12.12 23.09 3.47
CA LYS A 87 13.27 22.24 3.78
C LYS A 87 12.89 20.98 4.56
N GLU A 88 11.83 21.03 5.37
CA GLU A 88 11.35 19.89 6.14
C GLU A 88 10.71 18.84 5.23
N ILE A 89 10.07 19.25 4.14
CA ILE A 89 9.52 18.35 3.11
C ILE A 89 10.64 17.60 2.40
N GLU A 90 11.68 18.31 1.94
CA GLU A 90 12.86 17.69 1.32
C GLU A 90 13.52 16.69 2.28
N LYS A 91 13.71 17.07 3.53
CA LYS A 91 14.33 16.21 4.53
C LYS A 91 13.49 14.95 4.79
N PHE A 92 12.19 15.10 4.99
CA PHE A 92 11.29 13.97 5.19
C PHE A 92 11.32 13.01 4.00
N ALA A 93 11.26 13.55 2.78
CA ALA A 93 11.27 12.74 1.57
C ALA A 93 12.59 12.00 1.36
N ALA A 94 13.73 12.67 1.57
CA ALA A 94 15.05 12.05 1.50
C ALA A 94 15.24 10.96 2.57
N ASP A 95 14.78 11.21 3.80
CA ASP A 95 14.84 10.24 4.89
C ASP A 95 13.97 9.01 4.61
N ALA A 96 12.77 9.20 4.05
CA ALA A 96 11.88 8.12 3.64
C ALA A 96 12.52 7.27 2.54
N ILE A 97 13.08 7.89 1.49
CA ILE A 97 13.78 7.20 0.41
C ILE A 97 14.98 6.40 0.95
N ALA A 98 15.80 7.01 1.79
CA ALA A 98 16.98 6.36 2.37
C ALA A 98 16.60 5.16 3.26
N LYS A 99 15.52 5.29 4.03
CA LYS A 99 15.06 4.25 4.96
C LYS A 99 14.40 3.06 4.27
N PHE A 100 13.64 3.30 3.21
CA PHE A 100 12.85 2.25 2.55
C PHE A 100 13.50 1.69 1.28
N SER A 101 14.48 2.42 0.69
CA SER A 101 15.06 2.16 -0.65
C SER A 101 14.01 2.25 -1.76
N LEU A 102 14.26 3.06 -2.81
CA LEU A 102 13.33 3.30 -3.92
C LEU A 102 12.80 2.01 -4.56
N GLU A 103 13.63 0.97 -4.68
CA GLU A 103 13.25 -0.33 -5.25
C GLU A 103 12.16 -1.07 -4.45
N LYS A 104 11.91 -0.66 -3.20
CA LYS A 104 10.87 -1.23 -2.33
C LYS A 104 9.72 -0.26 -2.09
N LEU A 105 9.62 0.83 -2.83
CA LEU A 105 8.42 1.67 -2.87
C LEU A 105 7.63 1.33 -4.14
N ASP A 106 6.36 1.62 -4.12
CA ASP A 106 5.55 1.76 -5.33
C ASP A 106 6.06 2.95 -6.16
N GLU A 107 5.93 2.88 -7.49
CA GLU A 107 6.40 3.91 -8.42
C GLU A 107 5.73 5.26 -8.12
N GLU A 108 4.42 5.25 -7.86
CA GLU A 108 3.68 6.47 -7.51
C GLU A 108 4.15 7.07 -6.19
N ALA A 109 4.39 6.23 -5.17
CA ALA A 109 4.91 6.69 -3.88
C ALA A 109 6.33 7.25 -3.98
N ALA A 110 7.17 6.67 -4.85
CA ALA A 110 8.52 7.17 -5.11
C ALA A 110 8.49 8.53 -5.82
N ASP A 111 7.64 8.69 -6.84
CA ASP A 111 7.48 9.95 -7.58
C ASP A 111 7.01 11.09 -6.69
N ILE A 112 6.04 10.83 -5.81
CA ILE A 112 5.57 11.78 -4.80
C ILE A 112 6.72 12.27 -3.89
N LEU A 113 7.61 11.36 -3.47
CA LEU A 113 8.76 11.72 -2.64
C LEU A 113 9.81 12.51 -3.42
N HIS A 114 10.03 12.19 -4.70
CA HIS A 114 10.92 12.96 -5.56
C HIS A 114 10.44 14.40 -5.75
N LEU A 115 9.13 14.60 -5.98
CA LEU A 115 8.53 15.95 -6.01
C LEU A 115 8.77 16.70 -4.68
N GLY A 116 8.68 16.02 -3.55
CA GLY A 116 9.00 16.60 -2.23
C GLY A 116 10.45 17.08 -2.12
N ILE A 117 11.42 16.33 -2.67
CA ILE A 117 12.83 16.74 -2.71
C ILE A 117 13.01 17.98 -3.61
N GLU A 118 12.39 17.99 -4.79
CA GLU A 118 12.47 19.12 -5.71
C GLU A 118 11.87 20.38 -5.11
N PHE A 119 10.72 20.26 -4.43
CA PHE A 119 10.09 21.37 -3.75
C PHE A 119 10.97 22.03 -2.68
N GLY A 120 11.75 21.27 -1.90
CA GLY A 120 12.65 21.89 -0.92
C GLY A 120 13.87 22.58 -1.54
N LYS A 121 14.24 22.24 -2.78
CA LYS A 121 15.29 22.94 -3.54
C LYS A 121 14.76 24.23 -4.16
N GLU A 122 13.59 24.17 -4.78
CA GLU A 122 12.93 25.31 -5.44
C GLU A 122 11.48 25.47 -4.97
N PRO A 123 11.27 26.06 -3.77
CA PRO A 123 9.94 26.14 -3.19
C PRO A 123 9.02 27.06 -3.99
N ASN A 124 7.97 26.48 -4.56
CA ASN A 124 6.92 27.23 -5.23
C ASN A 124 5.54 26.63 -4.95
N LEU A 125 4.51 27.48 -4.91
CA LEU A 125 3.15 27.08 -4.52
C LEU A 125 2.47 26.14 -5.52
N LEU A 126 2.91 26.13 -6.78
CA LEU A 126 2.38 25.24 -7.81
C LEU A 126 2.82 23.80 -7.51
N THR A 127 4.12 23.58 -7.31
CA THR A 127 4.67 22.27 -6.92
C THR A 127 4.12 21.80 -5.57
N LEU A 128 3.92 22.69 -4.60
CA LEU A 128 3.26 22.31 -3.34
C LEU A 128 1.83 21.79 -3.56
N SER A 129 1.07 22.45 -4.44
CA SER A 129 -0.31 22.04 -4.76
C SER A 129 -0.35 20.74 -5.56
N GLU A 130 0.65 20.52 -6.41
CA GLU A 130 0.84 19.26 -7.15
C GLU A 130 1.14 18.11 -6.19
N ILE A 131 2.10 18.26 -5.27
CA ILE A 131 2.40 17.25 -4.24
C ILE A 131 1.14 16.93 -3.43
N GLU A 132 0.39 17.93 -2.98
CA GLU A 132 -0.85 17.72 -2.23
C GLU A 132 -1.91 16.97 -3.04
N LYS A 133 -1.98 17.22 -4.35
CA LYS A 133 -2.89 16.52 -5.26
C LYS A 133 -2.47 15.05 -5.41
N GLU A 134 -1.22 14.80 -5.78
CA GLU A 134 -0.71 13.43 -5.96
C GLU A 134 -0.79 12.61 -4.67
N CYS A 135 -0.54 13.23 -3.50
CA CYS A 135 -0.75 12.56 -2.22
C CYS A 135 -2.21 12.17 -1.97
N LYS A 136 -3.17 13.03 -2.36
CA LYS A 136 -4.60 12.73 -2.20
C LYS A 136 -5.04 11.65 -3.19
N ASP A 137 -4.57 11.72 -4.43
CA ASP A 137 -4.87 10.74 -5.46
C ASP A 137 -4.32 9.36 -5.05
N PHE A 138 -3.11 9.27 -4.50
CA PHE A 138 -2.56 8.01 -3.97
C PHE A 138 -3.33 7.44 -2.76
N LEU A 139 -3.81 8.31 -1.86
CA LEU A 139 -4.47 7.88 -0.62
C LEU A 139 -5.96 7.58 -0.79
N PHE A 140 -6.63 8.25 -1.73
CA PHE A 140 -8.09 8.26 -1.85
C PHE A 140 -8.60 7.95 -3.27
N GLY A 141 -7.72 7.88 -4.27
CA GLY A 141 -8.03 7.41 -5.63
C GLY A 141 -8.13 5.90 -5.71
#